data_AF-V9KRT9-F1
#
_entry.id   AF-V9KRT9-F1
#
_cell.length_a   1.000
_cell.length_b   1.000
_cell.length_c   1.000
_cell.angle_alpha   90.00
_cell.angle_beta   90.00
_cell.angle_gamma   90.00
#
_symmetry.space_group_name_H-M   'P 1'
#
loop_
_entity.id
_entity.type
_entity.pdbx_description
1 polymer ?
#
loop_
_entity_poly.entity_id
_entity_poly.type
_entity_poly.pdbx_seq_one_letter_code
_entity_poly.pdbx_strand_id
1 'polypeptide(L)'
;SHCEAFLGLGPQVNHLRQHCFESSLTDQARLLFIHFNDDSTEIRSVRIVHPLVAKEVLQQLSHQPLSQIAMKLLQEKAFFKHRFARDEFYKSIRNLFLQRHKRSRGDSADTFFSPLIEDIRNKEKAPEKAVEVLTQGYESFGKDPFFAQQLARLQYTQENFSEAILWAEDARKQLPFNSYILDTEGQVYRKKLFLKFDITRCQSEVVTPELLKEPIEIALKAIRCFRAAQRASQSELDSINNSGFVGEVEVGCHLLQLLSLLNIFSKDEDGCYKKLVHYLLGQEIPDEIQKPWRSFHGQLKGLQKGMYEALEWISEDISYFQTDKTDDDEEEKSKIEEHLHNPRKWLTKKASVYARFFACDFAKLEEDLPQEFSSLSPLVRRLQIYKLGGGNVTMILSQLSDQKIARAVQKLEEIISLYSENPQKEKLELTDLINYIMCHITLNCVAPGSPKLVDYRKLRDLSLRFQKEKELNNSNACFLLTLLFWPDEICDKESSSDKEAILKTALTTMKKLYENKIKNVAPRKKRLYTPFFLGNGFGLHKFIHKSTLEKLS
;
A
#
# COMPACT_ATOMS: atom_id res chain seq x y z
N SER A 1 -19.06 -13.44 -43.18
CA SER A 1 -18.85 -13.33 -41.71
C SER A 1 -19.15 -11.90 -41.22
N HIS A 2 -19.52 -11.67 -39.95
CA HIS A 2 -19.62 -10.30 -39.39
C HIS A 2 -18.27 -9.56 -39.44
N CYS A 3 -17.17 -10.28 -39.24
CA CYS A 3 -15.83 -9.71 -39.36
C CYS A 3 -15.53 -9.26 -40.80
N GLU A 4 -15.94 -10.04 -41.80
CA GLU A 4 -15.81 -9.65 -43.21
C GLU A 4 -16.67 -8.43 -43.53
N ALA A 5 -17.93 -8.40 -43.05
CA ALA A 5 -18.80 -7.25 -43.22
C ALA A 5 -18.20 -5.98 -42.59
N PHE A 6 -17.59 -6.09 -41.40
CA PHE A 6 -16.87 -4.99 -40.75
C PHE A 6 -15.65 -4.53 -41.54
N LEU A 7 -14.94 -5.45 -42.19
CA LEU A 7 -13.83 -5.14 -43.10
C LEU A 7 -14.28 -4.56 -44.45
N GLY A 8 -15.59 -4.33 -44.64
CA GLY A 8 -16.16 -3.87 -45.92
C GLY A 8 -16.21 -4.96 -47.00
N LEU A 9 -15.91 -6.21 -46.63
CA LEU A 9 -16.03 -7.39 -47.47
C LEU A 9 -17.49 -7.86 -47.34
N GLY A 10 -18.40 -7.18 -48.04
CA GLY A 10 -19.83 -7.44 -47.98
C GLY A 10 -20.20 -8.89 -48.32
N PRO A 11 -21.44 -9.34 -48.00
CA PRO A 11 -21.90 -10.68 -48.37
C PRO A 11 -22.04 -10.74 -49.89
N GLN A 12 -21.04 -11.25 -50.60
CA GLN A 12 -21.21 -11.59 -52.00
C GLN A 12 -22.15 -12.80 -52.09
N VAL A 13 -23.27 -12.63 -52.79
CA VAL A 13 -24.36 -13.60 -53.04
C VAL A 13 -23.91 -14.85 -53.81
N ASN A 14 -22.60 -15.06 -53.97
CA ASN A 14 -22.08 -16.28 -54.59
C ASN A 14 -21.92 -17.34 -53.51
N HIS A 15 -22.85 -18.30 -53.49
CA HIS A 15 -22.86 -19.53 -52.69
C HIS A 15 -21.58 -20.42 -52.78
N LEU A 16 -20.50 -19.93 -53.41
CA LEU A 16 -19.31 -20.68 -53.79
C LEU A 16 -17.98 -20.07 -53.32
N ARG A 17 -17.96 -18.95 -52.57
CA ARG A 17 -16.68 -18.36 -52.07
C ARG A 17 -16.60 -18.36 -50.56
N GLN A 18 -16.01 -19.42 -50.00
CA GLN A 18 -15.67 -19.56 -48.59
C GLN A 18 -14.47 -18.70 -48.11
N HIS A 19 -13.86 -17.84 -48.96
CA HIS A 19 -12.61 -17.10 -48.66
C HIS A 19 -12.59 -15.66 -49.21
N CYS A 20 -13.54 -14.81 -48.81
CA CYS A 20 -13.58 -13.42 -49.28
C CYS A 20 -12.42 -12.59 -48.68
N PHE A 21 -12.02 -12.88 -47.44
CA PHE A 21 -10.86 -12.24 -46.81
C PHE A 21 -9.55 -12.51 -47.57
N GLU A 22 -9.17 -13.78 -47.79
CA GLU A 22 -7.89 -14.13 -48.40
C GLU A 22 -7.78 -13.67 -49.86
N SER A 23 -8.90 -13.68 -50.59
CA SER A 23 -8.96 -13.19 -51.98
C SER A 23 -8.90 -11.67 -52.09
N SER A 24 -9.18 -10.93 -51.01
CA SER A 24 -9.06 -9.47 -50.96
C SER A 24 -7.65 -8.96 -50.64
N LEU A 25 -6.72 -9.85 -50.25
CA LEU A 25 -5.35 -9.52 -49.88
C LEU A 25 -4.35 -9.79 -51.01
N THR A 26 -3.31 -8.95 -51.10
CA THR A 26 -2.13 -9.23 -51.93
C THR A 26 -1.32 -10.40 -51.37
N ASP A 27 -0.48 -11.03 -52.19
CA ASP A 27 0.35 -12.16 -51.75
C ASP A 27 1.28 -11.78 -50.59
N GLN A 28 1.79 -10.54 -50.57
CA GLN A 28 2.59 -10.02 -49.47
C GLN A 28 1.76 -9.81 -48.20
N ALA A 29 0.55 -9.26 -48.31
CA ALA A 29 -0.32 -9.03 -47.16
C ALA A 29 -0.76 -10.33 -46.49
N ARG A 30 -0.94 -11.42 -47.26
CA ARG A 30 -1.26 -12.75 -46.72
C ARG A 30 -0.20 -13.26 -45.75
N LEU A 31 1.09 -12.92 -45.95
CA LEU A 31 2.18 -13.32 -45.06
C LEU A 31 2.09 -12.69 -43.66
N LEU A 32 1.30 -11.62 -43.50
CA LEU A 32 1.09 -10.99 -42.20
C LEU A 32 0.09 -11.73 -41.32
N PHE A 33 -0.64 -12.72 -41.87
CA PHE A 33 -1.71 -13.42 -41.19
C PHE A 33 -1.43 -14.91 -41.03
N ILE A 34 -1.94 -15.49 -39.94
CA ILE A 34 -1.93 -16.92 -39.68
C ILE A 34 -3.38 -17.39 -39.53
N HIS A 35 -3.68 -18.53 -40.15
CA HIS A 35 -4.93 -19.26 -39.94
C HIS A 35 -4.75 -20.31 -38.85
N PHE A 36 -5.75 -20.45 -38.00
CA PHE A 36 -5.83 -21.54 -37.04
C PHE A 36 -7.29 -21.95 -36.87
N ASN A 37 -7.49 -23.21 -36.52
CA ASN A 37 -8.82 -23.70 -36.18
C ASN A 37 -8.94 -23.72 -34.66
N ASP A 38 -10.10 -23.29 -34.17
CA ASP A 38 -10.46 -23.53 -32.79
C ASP A 38 -10.82 -25.01 -32.63
N ASP A 39 -10.05 -25.73 -31.80
CA ASP A 39 -10.20 -27.17 -31.55
C ASP A 39 -11.58 -27.54 -30.99
N SER A 40 -12.31 -26.58 -30.40
CA SER A 40 -13.62 -26.79 -29.78
C SER A 40 -14.81 -26.45 -30.69
N THR A 41 -14.63 -25.55 -31.65
CA THR A 41 -15.73 -25.07 -32.51
C THR A 41 -15.54 -25.37 -34.00
N GLU A 42 -14.36 -25.86 -34.39
CA GLU A 42 -13.91 -26.02 -35.78
C GLU A 42 -13.98 -24.71 -36.61
N ILE A 43 -14.14 -23.56 -35.95
CA ILE A 43 -14.19 -22.26 -36.61
C ILE A 43 -12.78 -21.87 -37.04
N ARG A 44 -12.61 -21.64 -38.34
CA ARG A 44 -11.37 -21.11 -38.91
C ARG A 44 -11.23 -19.64 -38.54
N SER A 45 -10.19 -19.34 -37.77
CA SER A 45 -9.86 -18.01 -37.27
C SER A 45 -8.61 -17.46 -37.96
N VAL A 46 -8.46 -16.13 -37.96
CA VAL A 46 -7.31 -15.41 -38.51
C VAL A 46 -6.75 -14.46 -37.48
N ARG A 47 -5.43 -14.39 -37.37
CA ARG A 47 -4.73 -13.37 -36.56
C ARG A 47 -3.49 -12.86 -37.28
N ILE A 48 -3.03 -11.67 -36.90
CA ILE A 48 -1.72 -11.17 -37.35
C ILE A 48 -0.62 -12.05 -36.74
N VAL A 49 0.40 -12.35 -37.54
CA VAL A 49 1.50 -13.28 -37.24
C VAL A 49 2.17 -13.00 -35.90
N HIS A 50 2.33 -11.73 -35.53
CA HIS A 50 3.02 -11.32 -34.32
C HIS A 50 2.54 -9.94 -33.82
N PRO A 51 2.45 -9.72 -32.48
CA PRO A 51 2.01 -8.43 -31.93
C PRO A 51 2.85 -7.22 -32.37
N LEU A 52 4.17 -7.38 -32.55
CA LEU A 52 5.03 -6.30 -33.06
C LEU A 52 4.69 -5.93 -34.50
N VAL A 53 4.34 -6.91 -35.33
CA VAL A 53 3.86 -6.66 -36.69
C VAL A 53 2.52 -5.95 -36.66
N ALA A 54 1.59 -6.38 -35.80
CA ALA A 54 0.30 -5.71 -35.64
C ALA A 54 0.46 -4.24 -35.21
N LYS A 55 1.39 -3.97 -34.29
CA LYS A 55 1.73 -2.62 -33.85
C LYS A 55 2.29 -1.78 -35.00
N GLU A 56 3.22 -2.33 -35.76
CA GLU A 56 3.81 -1.64 -36.91
C GLU A 56 2.76 -1.34 -37.99
N VAL A 57 1.90 -2.31 -38.28
CA VAL A 57 0.77 -2.15 -39.21
C VAL A 57 -0.17 -1.03 -38.74
N LEU A 58 -0.52 -1.00 -37.45
CA LEU A 58 -1.35 0.06 -36.88
C LEU A 58 -0.67 1.44 -36.99
N GLN A 59 0.64 1.50 -36.75
CA GLN A 59 1.42 2.74 -36.83
C GLN A 59 1.57 3.26 -38.26
N GLN A 60 1.82 2.39 -39.24
CA GLN A 60 2.06 2.78 -40.63
C GLN A 60 0.76 3.04 -41.41
N LEU A 61 -0.29 2.25 -41.17
CA LEU A 61 -1.52 2.30 -41.97
C LEU A 61 -2.60 3.19 -41.37
N SER A 62 -2.52 3.56 -40.09
CA SER A 62 -3.50 4.45 -39.50
C SER A 62 -3.10 5.91 -39.65
N HIS A 63 -3.81 6.62 -40.53
CA HIS A 63 -3.82 8.09 -40.55
C HIS A 63 -4.78 8.69 -39.52
N GLN A 64 -5.54 7.85 -38.79
CA GLN A 64 -6.51 8.28 -37.79
C GLN A 64 -5.92 8.19 -36.38
N PRO A 65 -6.33 9.10 -35.47
CA PRO A 65 -6.02 8.99 -34.05
C PRO A 65 -6.57 7.67 -33.47
N LEU A 66 -5.82 7.06 -32.53
CA LEU A 66 -6.26 5.84 -31.85
C LEU A 66 -7.57 6.05 -31.09
N SER A 67 -7.80 7.25 -30.55
CA SER A 67 -9.08 7.61 -29.92
C SER A 67 -10.27 7.42 -30.88
N GLN A 68 -10.13 7.84 -32.13
CA GLN A 68 -11.17 7.67 -33.16
C GLN A 68 -11.35 6.19 -33.54
N ILE A 69 -10.25 5.43 -33.68
CA ILE A 69 -10.29 4.00 -33.99
C ILE A 69 -10.99 3.24 -32.85
N ALA A 70 -10.61 3.52 -31.60
CA ALA A 70 -11.20 2.92 -30.42
C ALA A 70 -12.70 3.25 -30.29
N MET A 71 -13.08 4.50 -30.58
CA MET A 71 -14.49 4.91 -30.59
C MET A 71 -15.30 4.11 -31.62
N LYS A 72 -14.80 3.99 -32.86
CA LYS A 72 -15.46 3.18 -33.90
C LYS A 72 -15.62 1.72 -33.48
N LEU A 73 -14.58 1.13 -32.87
CA LEU A 73 -14.62 -0.24 -32.36
C LEU A 73 -15.70 -0.42 -31.29
N LEU A 74 -15.80 0.51 -30.34
CA LEU A 74 -16.81 0.46 -29.27
C LEU A 74 -18.24 0.67 -29.77
N GLN A 75 -18.42 1.38 -30.88
CA GLN A 75 -19.73 1.64 -31.50
C GLN A 75 -20.22 0.47 -32.36
N GLU A 76 -19.36 -0.49 -32.72
CA GLU A 76 -19.74 -1.67 -33.49
C GLU A 76 -20.48 -2.70 -32.62
N LYS A 77 -21.80 -2.50 -32.49
CA LYS A 77 -22.67 -3.29 -31.61
C LYS A 77 -22.75 -4.77 -32.01
N ALA A 78 -22.45 -5.13 -33.27
CA ALA A 78 -22.54 -6.51 -33.73
C ALA A 78 -21.56 -7.42 -32.98
N PHE A 79 -20.33 -6.94 -32.70
CA PHE A 79 -19.32 -7.74 -32.01
C PHE A 79 -19.69 -8.03 -30.56
N PHE A 80 -20.31 -7.08 -29.86
CA PHE A 80 -20.75 -7.25 -28.46
C PHE A 80 -21.93 -8.22 -28.30
N LYS A 81 -22.65 -8.51 -29.38
CA LYS A 81 -23.84 -9.40 -29.40
C LYS A 81 -23.59 -10.71 -30.15
N HIS A 82 -22.37 -10.94 -30.61
CA HIS A 82 -22.05 -12.10 -31.43
C HIS A 82 -22.26 -13.43 -30.67
N ARG A 83 -22.60 -14.51 -31.38
CA ARG A 83 -22.80 -15.84 -30.75
C ARG A 83 -21.47 -16.56 -30.46
N PHE A 84 -20.48 -16.39 -31.34
CA PHE A 84 -19.18 -17.06 -31.26
C PHE A 84 -18.10 -16.10 -30.74
N ALA A 85 -17.16 -16.63 -29.94
CA ALA A 85 -16.00 -15.91 -29.37
C ALA A 85 -16.33 -14.59 -28.63
N ARG A 86 -17.59 -14.38 -28.26
CA ARG A 86 -18.07 -13.14 -27.63
C ARG A 86 -17.35 -12.86 -26.33
N ASP A 87 -17.21 -13.86 -25.47
CA ASP A 87 -16.62 -13.68 -24.14
C ASP A 87 -15.11 -13.38 -24.24
N GLU A 88 -14.41 -14.00 -25.20
CA GLU A 88 -13.01 -13.71 -25.48
C GLU A 88 -12.82 -12.31 -26.06
N PHE A 89 -13.67 -11.91 -27.00
CA PHE A 89 -13.70 -10.55 -27.54
C PHE A 89 -13.96 -9.55 -26.41
N TYR A 90 -15.01 -9.78 -25.61
CA TYR A 90 -15.40 -8.92 -24.49
C TYR A 90 -14.24 -8.77 -23.50
N LYS A 91 -13.62 -9.88 -23.09
CA LYS A 91 -12.46 -9.88 -22.18
C LYS A 91 -11.27 -9.12 -22.79
N SER A 92 -10.98 -9.32 -24.07
CA SER A 92 -9.85 -8.70 -24.76
C SER A 92 -10.05 -7.19 -24.91
N ILE A 93 -11.23 -6.75 -25.36
CA ILE A 93 -11.55 -5.32 -25.50
C ILE A 93 -11.63 -4.66 -24.13
N ARG A 94 -12.24 -5.30 -23.12
CA ARG A 94 -12.23 -4.80 -21.74
C ARG A 94 -10.80 -4.57 -21.23
N ASN A 95 -9.91 -5.52 -21.45
CA ASN A 95 -8.51 -5.41 -21.06
C ASN A 95 -7.78 -4.28 -21.82
N LEU A 96 -8.08 -4.08 -23.11
CA LEU A 96 -7.49 -2.98 -23.88
C LEU A 96 -7.72 -1.61 -23.22
N PHE A 97 -8.88 -1.38 -22.60
CA PHE A 97 -9.21 -0.13 -21.91
C PHE A 97 -8.78 -0.08 -20.44
N LEU A 98 -8.76 -1.23 -19.74
CA LEU A 98 -8.59 -1.26 -18.28
C LEU A 98 -7.23 -1.82 -17.82
N GLN A 99 -6.60 -2.70 -18.60
CA GLN A 99 -5.38 -3.40 -18.19
C GLN A 99 -4.17 -2.48 -18.29
N ARG A 100 -3.58 -2.21 -17.12
CA ARG A 100 -2.33 -1.47 -16.97
C ARG A 100 -1.13 -2.40 -17.11
N HIS A 101 -0.04 -1.86 -17.65
CA HIS A 101 1.27 -2.49 -17.55
C HIS A 101 1.84 -2.37 -16.13
N LYS A 102 2.41 -3.46 -15.65
CA LYS A 102 3.07 -3.57 -14.34
C LYS A 102 4.32 -4.44 -14.45
N ARG A 103 5.46 -3.96 -13.96
CA ARG A 103 6.73 -4.70 -13.88
C ARG A 103 6.57 -6.01 -13.12
N SER A 104 5.75 -6.03 -12.07
CA SER A 104 5.40 -7.24 -11.32
C SER A 104 4.66 -8.31 -12.13
N ARG A 105 4.17 -7.97 -13.33
CA ARG A 105 3.54 -8.89 -14.30
C ARG A 105 4.45 -9.23 -15.48
N GLY A 106 5.68 -8.73 -15.50
CA GLY A 106 6.65 -8.92 -16.58
C GLY A 106 6.65 -7.83 -17.65
N ASP A 107 5.90 -6.74 -17.45
CA ASP A 107 5.93 -5.59 -18.36
C ASP A 107 7.22 -4.76 -18.16
N SER A 108 7.65 -4.02 -19.18
CA SER A 108 8.87 -3.20 -19.11
C SER A 108 8.76 -2.01 -18.15
N ALA A 109 7.56 -1.47 -17.98
CA ALA A 109 7.30 -0.30 -17.14
C ALA A 109 5.91 -0.36 -16.50
N ASP A 110 5.78 0.33 -15.37
CA ASP A 110 4.50 0.58 -14.73
C ASP A 110 3.77 1.74 -15.43
N THR A 111 2.47 1.56 -15.65
CA THR A 111 1.59 2.59 -16.25
C THR A 111 0.43 2.93 -15.33
N PHE A 112 -0.08 4.15 -15.44
CA PHE A 112 -1.18 4.62 -14.60
C PHE A 112 -2.53 4.24 -15.21
N PHE A 113 -2.66 4.27 -16.53
CA PHE A 113 -3.80 3.77 -17.30
C PHE A 113 -3.40 2.64 -18.25
N SER A 114 -4.35 2.07 -19.00
CA SER A 114 -3.98 1.12 -20.05
C SER A 114 -3.15 1.81 -21.14
N PRO A 115 -2.29 1.08 -21.88
CA PRO A 115 -1.45 1.67 -22.91
C PRO A 115 -2.23 2.49 -23.95
N LEU A 116 -3.45 2.05 -24.31
CA LEU A 116 -4.33 2.80 -25.20
C LEU A 116 -4.69 4.18 -24.63
N ILE A 117 -5.08 4.23 -23.35
CA ILE A 117 -5.45 5.48 -22.69
C ILE A 117 -4.22 6.38 -22.47
N GLU A 118 -3.05 5.81 -22.16
CA GLU A 118 -1.79 6.57 -22.09
C GLU A 118 -1.42 7.16 -23.45
N ASP A 119 -1.59 6.42 -24.54
CA ASP A 119 -1.30 6.90 -25.89
C ASP A 119 -2.23 8.05 -26.31
N ILE A 120 -3.54 7.94 -26.03
CA ILE A 120 -4.50 9.03 -26.29
C ILE A 120 -4.14 10.29 -25.48
N ARG A 121 -3.80 10.13 -24.20
CA ARG A 121 -3.46 11.27 -23.32
C ARG A 121 -2.13 11.93 -23.67
N ASN A 122 -1.11 11.13 -23.95
CA ASN A 122 0.27 11.61 -23.98
C ASN A 122 0.79 11.78 -25.42
N LYS A 123 0.45 10.86 -26.34
CA LYS A 123 0.89 10.93 -27.74
C LYS A 123 -0.05 11.76 -28.59
N GLU A 124 -1.36 11.52 -28.50
CA GLU A 124 -2.35 12.37 -29.19
C GLU A 124 -2.55 13.71 -28.47
N LYS A 125 -2.12 13.82 -27.21
CA LYS A 125 -2.32 15.01 -26.36
C LYS A 125 -3.81 15.38 -26.21
N ALA A 126 -4.68 14.38 -26.17
CA ALA A 126 -6.14 14.52 -26.19
C ALA A 126 -6.79 13.90 -24.93
N PRO A 127 -6.53 14.44 -23.72
CA PRO A 127 -7.06 13.91 -22.46
C PRO A 127 -8.59 13.87 -22.40
N GLU A 128 -9.28 14.78 -23.07
CA GLU A 128 -10.74 14.80 -23.24
C GLU A 128 -11.25 13.63 -24.08
N LYS A 129 -10.51 13.24 -25.13
CA LYS A 129 -10.83 12.04 -25.92
C LYS A 129 -10.66 10.76 -25.14
N ALA A 130 -9.71 10.71 -24.20
CA ALA A 130 -9.60 9.58 -23.28
C ALA A 130 -10.85 9.45 -22.38
N VAL A 131 -11.42 10.57 -21.93
CA VAL A 131 -12.70 10.58 -21.19
C VAL A 131 -13.83 10.07 -22.09
N GLU A 132 -14.00 10.65 -23.29
CA GLU A 132 -15.05 10.25 -24.25
C GLU A 132 -15.02 8.73 -24.54
N VAL A 133 -13.84 8.19 -24.84
CA VAL A 133 -13.66 6.78 -25.17
C VAL A 133 -13.93 5.87 -23.96
N LEU A 134 -13.50 6.26 -22.75
CA LEU A 134 -13.81 5.51 -21.53
C LEU A 134 -15.30 5.57 -21.17
N THR A 135 -15.97 6.71 -21.37
CA THR A 135 -17.42 6.85 -21.18
C THR A 135 -18.20 6.00 -22.18
N GLN A 136 -17.78 5.98 -23.45
CA GLN A 136 -18.37 5.06 -24.42
C GLN A 136 -18.11 3.60 -24.03
N GLY A 137 -16.91 3.28 -23.52
CA GLY A 137 -16.59 1.97 -22.97
C GLY A 137 -17.52 1.58 -21.82
N TYR A 138 -17.73 2.48 -20.86
CA TYR A 138 -18.68 2.28 -19.76
C TYR A 138 -20.07 1.88 -20.28
N GLU A 139 -20.63 2.62 -21.24
CA GLU A 139 -21.95 2.28 -21.81
C GLU A 139 -21.94 0.97 -22.60
N SER A 140 -20.92 0.73 -23.43
CA SER A 140 -20.80 -0.48 -24.26
C SER A 140 -20.60 -1.76 -23.42
N PHE A 141 -20.02 -1.63 -22.22
CA PHE A 141 -19.78 -2.73 -21.28
C PHE A 141 -20.86 -2.83 -20.19
N GLY A 142 -22.06 -2.30 -20.44
CA GLY A 142 -23.19 -2.44 -19.52
C GLY A 142 -22.97 -1.74 -18.19
N LYS A 143 -22.32 -0.57 -18.23
CA LYS A 143 -21.99 0.27 -17.07
C LYS A 143 -20.99 -0.34 -16.12
N ASP A 144 -20.05 -1.13 -16.64
CA ASP A 144 -19.03 -1.81 -15.85
C ASP A 144 -18.32 -0.86 -14.86
N PRO A 145 -18.37 -1.16 -13.55
CA PRO A 145 -17.88 -0.27 -12.50
C PRO A 145 -16.38 0.00 -12.56
N PHE A 146 -15.60 -0.86 -13.23
CA PHE A 146 -14.17 -0.60 -13.42
C PHE A 146 -13.92 0.48 -14.48
N PHE A 147 -14.81 0.68 -15.45
CA PHE A 147 -14.74 1.85 -16.32
C PHE A 147 -15.07 3.13 -15.54
N ALA A 148 -16.10 3.10 -14.68
CA ALA A 148 -16.41 4.22 -13.78
C ALA A 148 -15.23 4.53 -12.85
N GLN A 149 -14.57 3.52 -12.30
CA GLN A 149 -13.34 3.69 -11.52
C GLN A 149 -12.22 4.36 -12.34
N GLN A 150 -11.99 3.93 -13.58
CA GLN A 150 -10.97 4.54 -14.45
C GLN A 150 -11.30 5.98 -14.82
N LEU A 151 -12.58 6.29 -15.05
CA LEU A 151 -13.07 7.65 -15.26
C LEU A 151 -12.81 8.52 -14.03
N ALA A 152 -13.13 8.04 -12.82
CA ALA A 152 -12.81 8.75 -11.58
C ALA A 152 -11.31 9.06 -11.47
N ARG A 153 -10.46 8.09 -11.80
CA ARG A 153 -9.00 8.24 -11.81
C ARG A 153 -8.49 9.26 -12.82
N LEU A 154 -9.05 9.25 -14.02
CA LEU A 154 -8.72 10.22 -15.06
C LEU A 154 -9.14 11.64 -14.65
N GLN A 155 -10.36 11.79 -14.13
CA GLN A 155 -10.91 13.08 -13.73
C GLN A 155 -10.16 13.70 -12.54
N TYR A 156 -9.81 12.95 -11.48
CA TYR A 156 -9.03 13.56 -10.38
C TYR A 156 -7.59 13.88 -10.79
N THR A 157 -7.04 13.18 -11.79
CA THR A 157 -5.71 13.48 -12.35
C THR A 157 -5.73 14.80 -13.13
N GLN A 158 -6.88 15.13 -13.73
CA GLN A 158 -7.17 16.39 -14.40
C GLN A 158 -7.76 17.46 -13.46
N GLU A 159 -7.77 17.20 -12.14
CA GLU A 159 -8.28 18.11 -11.11
C GLU A 159 -9.79 18.41 -11.20
N ASN A 160 -10.54 17.63 -12.00
CA ASN A 160 -11.99 17.69 -12.12
C ASN A 160 -12.67 16.91 -10.99
N PHE A 161 -12.53 17.37 -9.75
CA PHE A 161 -12.96 16.62 -8.57
C PHE A 161 -14.46 16.36 -8.49
N SER A 162 -15.31 17.25 -9.00
CA SER A 162 -16.76 17.05 -8.99
C SER A 162 -17.16 15.82 -9.81
N GLU A 163 -16.66 15.71 -11.05
CA GLU A 163 -16.84 14.53 -11.90
C GLU A 163 -16.18 13.30 -11.30
N ALA A 164 -14.97 13.43 -10.76
CA ALA A 164 -14.27 12.31 -10.15
C ALA A 164 -15.05 11.68 -8.99
N ILE A 165 -15.71 12.51 -8.16
CA ILE A 165 -16.58 12.04 -7.07
C ILE A 165 -17.80 11.29 -7.64
N LEU A 166 -18.47 11.84 -8.66
CA LEU A 166 -19.64 11.20 -9.28
C LEU A 166 -19.30 9.81 -9.82
N TRP A 167 -18.19 9.68 -10.55
CA TRP A 167 -17.75 8.39 -11.09
C TRP A 167 -17.30 7.41 -10.01
N ALA A 168 -16.62 7.88 -8.95
CA ALA A 168 -16.24 7.04 -7.83
C ALA A 168 -17.47 6.52 -7.05
N GLU A 169 -18.47 7.37 -6.84
CA GLU A 169 -19.73 6.99 -6.21
C GLU A 169 -20.53 6.00 -7.06
N ASP A 170 -20.56 6.18 -8.38
CA ASP A 170 -21.21 5.22 -9.28
C ASP A 170 -20.55 3.85 -9.19
N ALA A 171 -19.22 3.78 -9.29
CA ALA A 171 -18.46 2.54 -9.13
C ALA A 171 -18.74 1.88 -7.77
N ARG A 172 -18.76 2.67 -6.68
CA ARG A 172 -19.03 2.17 -5.32
C ARG A 172 -20.46 1.65 -5.16
N LYS A 173 -21.46 2.31 -5.74
CA LYS A 173 -22.86 1.84 -5.68
C LYS A 173 -23.01 0.45 -6.29
N GLN A 174 -22.27 0.18 -7.36
CA GLN A 174 -22.29 -1.11 -8.04
C GLN A 174 -21.45 -2.18 -7.30
N LEU A 175 -20.28 -1.82 -6.77
CA LEU A 175 -19.37 -2.71 -6.05
C LEU A 175 -18.94 -2.15 -4.68
N PRO A 176 -19.84 -2.16 -3.68
CA PRO A 176 -19.63 -1.48 -2.39
C PRO A 176 -18.58 -2.15 -1.49
N PHE A 177 -18.16 -3.37 -1.82
CA PHE A 177 -17.19 -4.15 -1.04
C PHE A 177 -15.90 -4.45 -1.82
N ASN A 178 -15.70 -3.82 -2.98
CA ASN A 178 -14.45 -3.99 -3.73
C ASN A 178 -13.38 -3.03 -3.21
N SER A 179 -12.24 -3.57 -2.79
CA SER A 179 -11.19 -2.78 -2.14
C SER A 179 -10.60 -1.70 -3.05
N TYR A 180 -10.44 -1.96 -4.34
CA TYR A 180 -9.87 -0.99 -5.29
C TYR A 180 -10.82 0.18 -5.61
N ILE A 181 -12.12 -0.10 -5.69
CA ILE A 181 -13.13 0.94 -5.93
C ILE A 181 -13.23 1.88 -4.72
N LEU A 182 -13.29 1.32 -3.51
CA LEU A 182 -13.28 2.10 -2.26
C LEU A 182 -11.98 2.90 -2.11
N ASP A 183 -10.84 2.30 -2.48
CA ASP A 183 -9.56 3.01 -2.50
C ASP A 183 -9.59 4.20 -3.47
N THR A 184 -10.15 4.01 -4.68
CA THR A 184 -10.24 5.08 -5.68
C THR A 184 -11.05 6.27 -5.18
N GLU A 185 -12.17 6.04 -4.50
CA GLU A 185 -12.94 7.09 -3.84
C GLU A 185 -12.10 7.83 -2.79
N GLY A 186 -11.34 7.11 -1.97
CA GLY A 186 -10.38 7.69 -1.03
C GLY A 186 -9.30 8.54 -1.70
N GLN A 187 -8.76 8.07 -2.83
CA GLN A 187 -7.75 8.80 -3.61
C GLN A 187 -8.29 10.10 -4.21
N VAL A 188 -9.56 10.15 -4.65
CA VAL A 188 -10.22 11.38 -5.12
C VAL A 188 -10.19 12.43 -4.02
N TYR A 189 -10.66 12.08 -2.81
CA TYR A 189 -10.68 13.00 -1.68
C TYR A 189 -9.28 13.38 -1.20
N ARG A 190 -8.33 12.43 -1.16
CA ARG A 190 -6.92 12.70 -0.83
C ARG A 190 -6.30 13.72 -1.79
N LYS A 191 -6.45 13.51 -3.10
CA LYS A 191 -5.89 14.41 -4.12
C LYS A 191 -6.53 15.79 -4.05
N LYS A 192 -7.86 15.86 -3.84
CA LYS A 192 -8.59 17.11 -3.59
C LYS A 192 -8.05 17.85 -2.37
N LEU A 193 -7.85 17.15 -1.25
CA LEU A 193 -7.31 17.71 -0.02
C LEU A 193 -5.93 18.33 -0.25
N PHE A 194 -5.02 17.57 -0.85
CA PHE A 194 -3.61 17.97 -0.98
C PHE A 194 -3.43 19.14 -1.94
N LEU A 195 -4.22 19.22 -3.01
CA LEU A 195 -4.17 20.33 -3.97
C LEU A 195 -4.88 21.58 -3.45
N LYS A 196 -6.07 21.43 -2.85
CA LYS A 196 -6.85 22.58 -2.38
C LYS A 196 -6.32 23.15 -1.05
N PHE A 197 -5.69 22.33 -0.22
CA PHE A 197 -5.20 22.72 1.11
C PHE A 197 -3.73 22.34 1.26
N ASP A 198 -2.89 22.87 0.36
CA ASP A 198 -1.45 22.77 0.48
C ASP A 198 -0.97 23.49 1.75
N ILE A 199 -0.12 22.81 2.52
CA ILE A 199 0.33 23.29 3.84
C ILE A 199 1.12 24.59 3.72
N THR A 200 1.95 24.73 2.69
CA THR A 200 2.81 25.91 2.50
C THR A 200 1.97 27.15 2.25
N ARG A 201 0.93 27.02 1.42
CA ARG A 201 -0.03 28.11 1.17
C ARG A 201 -0.86 28.44 2.40
N CYS A 202 -1.35 27.43 3.12
CA CYS A 202 -2.13 27.66 4.33
C CYS A 202 -1.30 28.31 5.46
N GLN A 203 0.02 28.09 5.50
CA GLN A 203 0.92 28.71 6.47
C GLN A 203 1.09 30.23 6.29
N SER A 204 0.88 30.75 5.07
CA SER A 204 0.99 32.21 4.81
C SER A 204 -0.25 33.01 5.19
N GLU A 205 -1.33 32.35 5.63
CA GLU A 205 -2.61 32.96 5.95
C GLU A 205 -2.95 32.75 7.43
N VAL A 206 -3.75 33.64 8.03
CA VAL A 206 -4.29 33.44 9.37
C VAL A 206 -5.34 32.34 9.31
N VAL A 207 -5.01 31.16 9.84
CA VAL A 207 -5.92 30.01 9.84
C VAL A 207 -6.88 30.09 11.02
N THR A 208 -8.18 30.00 10.74
CA THR A 208 -9.26 29.97 11.75
C THR A 208 -9.95 28.61 11.80
N PRO A 209 -10.65 28.27 12.91
CA PRO A 209 -11.45 27.06 13.00
C PRO A 209 -12.47 26.90 11.86
N GLU A 210 -13.06 28.01 11.41
CA GLU A 210 -14.02 28.04 10.30
C GLU A 210 -13.38 27.62 8.97
N LEU A 211 -12.19 28.14 8.67
CA LEU A 211 -11.47 27.82 7.43
C LEU A 211 -11.05 26.35 7.36
N LEU A 212 -10.83 25.72 8.51
CA LEU A 212 -10.47 24.30 8.57
C LEU A 212 -11.65 23.33 8.46
N LYS A 213 -12.90 23.80 8.45
CA LYS A 213 -14.08 22.90 8.33
C LYS A 213 -14.04 22.07 7.05
N GLU A 214 -13.83 22.72 5.90
CA GLU A 214 -13.78 22.04 4.61
C GLU A 214 -12.65 21.01 4.51
N PRO A 215 -11.37 21.34 4.82
CA PRO A 215 -10.30 20.34 4.76
C PRO A 215 -10.49 19.20 5.77
N ILE A 216 -11.02 19.48 6.98
CA ILE A 216 -11.35 18.42 7.94
C ILE A 216 -12.40 17.49 7.36
N GLU A 217 -13.47 18.02 6.77
CA GLU A 217 -14.52 17.20 6.17
C GLU A 217 -13.99 16.32 5.04
N ILE A 218 -13.17 16.88 4.14
CA ILE A 218 -12.56 16.13 3.03
C ILE A 218 -11.60 15.06 3.55
N ALA A 219 -10.76 15.39 4.52
CA ALA A 219 -9.82 14.45 5.12
C ALA A 219 -10.55 13.28 5.80
N LEU A 220 -11.60 13.57 6.58
CA LEU A 220 -12.41 12.55 7.24
C LEU A 220 -13.18 11.69 6.23
N LYS A 221 -13.67 12.26 5.12
CA LYS A 221 -14.24 11.48 4.00
C LYS A 221 -13.20 10.51 3.42
N ALA A 222 -12.00 11.00 3.10
CA ALA A 222 -10.92 10.17 2.57
C ALA A 222 -10.55 9.03 3.53
N ILE A 223 -10.36 9.32 4.82
CA ILE A 223 -10.03 8.32 5.85
C ILE A 223 -11.14 7.26 5.94
N ARG A 224 -12.42 7.64 5.89
CA ARG A 224 -13.52 6.67 5.89
C ARG A 224 -13.49 5.76 4.68
N CYS A 225 -13.25 6.28 3.48
CA CYS A 225 -13.11 5.49 2.26
C CYS A 225 -11.92 4.52 2.35
N PHE A 226 -10.77 4.99 2.84
CA PHE A 226 -9.59 4.15 3.04
C PHE A 226 -9.80 3.04 4.05
N ARG A 227 -10.44 3.33 5.21
CA ARG A 227 -10.81 2.30 6.19
C ARG A 227 -11.80 1.28 5.62
N ALA A 228 -12.73 1.71 4.76
CA ALA A 228 -13.63 0.80 4.06
C ALA A 228 -12.84 -0.11 3.09
N ALA A 229 -11.89 0.46 2.33
CA ALA A 229 -11.00 -0.29 1.44
C ALA A 229 -10.13 -1.30 2.18
N GLN A 230 -9.62 -0.94 3.37
CA GLN A 230 -8.86 -1.85 4.25
C GLN A 230 -9.69 -3.06 4.66
N ARG A 231 -10.93 -2.85 5.14
CA ARG A 231 -11.84 -3.94 5.53
C ARG A 231 -12.18 -4.84 4.35
N ALA A 232 -12.53 -4.24 3.21
CA ALA A 232 -12.80 -4.98 1.98
C ALA A 232 -11.59 -5.83 1.56
N SER A 233 -10.39 -5.24 1.57
CA SER A 233 -9.15 -5.94 1.23
C SER A 233 -8.89 -7.12 2.16
N GLN A 234 -9.16 -7.00 3.45
CA GLN A 234 -9.00 -8.10 4.40
C GLN A 234 -9.96 -9.27 4.13
N SER A 235 -11.15 -9.02 3.59
CA SER A 235 -12.13 -10.05 3.24
C SER A 235 -11.92 -10.68 1.85
N GLU A 236 -11.25 -9.99 0.93
CA GLU A 236 -10.95 -10.52 -0.42
C GLU A 236 -9.91 -11.64 -0.36
N LEU A 237 -10.15 -12.79 -0.99
CA LEU A 237 -9.21 -13.92 -1.04
C LEU A 237 -8.26 -13.88 -2.24
N ASP A 238 -8.67 -13.28 -3.35
CA ASP A 238 -7.91 -13.31 -4.62
C ASP A 238 -7.11 -12.03 -4.88
N SER A 239 -7.08 -11.12 -3.90
CA SER A 239 -6.56 -9.76 -4.00
C SER A 239 -5.84 -9.37 -2.72
N ILE A 240 -4.71 -8.65 -2.87
CA ILE A 240 -4.02 -7.98 -1.75
C ILE A 240 -3.93 -6.50 -2.12
N ASN A 241 -4.85 -5.70 -1.59
CA ASN A 241 -4.85 -4.26 -1.78
C ASN A 241 -4.48 -3.55 -0.47
N ASN A 242 -3.27 -2.99 -0.42
CA ASN A 242 -2.71 -2.39 0.80
C ASN A 242 -2.75 -0.85 0.76
N SER A 243 -3.17 -0.26 -0.35
CA SER A 243 -3.12 1.20 -0.55
C SER A 243 -4.04 1.96 0.39
N GLY A 244 -5.11 1.34 0.89
CA GLY A 244 -5.98 1.93 1.91
C GLY A 244 -5.26 2.26 3.22
N PHE A 245 -4.31 1.43 3.66
CA PHE A 245 -3.52 1.73 4.87
C PHE A 245 -2.59 2.92 4.63
N VAL A 246 -1.92 2.94 3.48
CA VAL A 246 -1.04 4.04 3.05
C VAL A 246 -1.83 5.35 2.98
N GLY A 247 -2.99 5.33 2.31
CA GLY A 247 -3.85 6.49 2.12
C GLY A 247 -4.33 7.11 3.44
N GLU A 248 -4.73 6.29 4.41
CA GLU A 248 -5.12 6.78 5.75
C GLU A 248 -3.95 7.49 6.45
N VAL A 249 -2.76 6.91 6.43
CA VAL A 249 -1.57 7.52 7.06
C VAL A 249 -1.21 8.84 6.39
N GLU A 250 -1.24 8.90 5.06
CA GLU A 250 -0.90 10.13 4.33
C GLU A 250 -1.89 11.26 4.60
N VAL A 251 -3.19 10.96 4.53
CA VAL A 251 -4.23 11.94 4.83
C VAL A 251 -4.19 12.35 6.30
N GLY A 252 -3.99 11.40 7.21
CA GLY A 252 -3.87 11.67 8.64
C GLY A 252 -2.69 12.59 8.95
N CYS A 253 -1.51 12.34 8.35
CA CYS A 253 -0.34 13.21 8.50
C CYS A 253 -0.63 14.62 8.00
N HIS A 254 -1.25 14.75 6.82
CA HIS A 254 -1.61 16.05 6.24
C HIS A 254 -2.62 16.79 7.12
N LEU A 255 -3.62 16.08 7.64
CA LEU A 255 -4.62 16.63 8.54
C LEU A 255 -3.99 17.13 9.85
N LEU A 256 -3.09 16.36 10.48
CA LEU A 256 -2.36 16.81 11.67
C LEU A 256 -1.58 18.12 11.41
N GLN A 257 -0.95 18.23 10.24
CA GLN A 257 -0.25 19.45 9.84
C GLN A 257 -1.21 20.62 9.67
N LEU A 258 -2.37 20.44 9.03
CA LEU A 258 -3.38 21.49 8.91
C LEU A 258 -3.93 21.92 10.26
N LEU A 259 -4.25 20.98 11.16
CA LEU A 259 -4.74 21.28 12.50
C LEU A 259 -3.70 22.09 13.29
N SER A 260 -2.41 21.77 13.14
CA SER A 260 -1.33 22.47 13.83
C SER A 260 -1.10 23.92 13.37
N LEU A 261 -1.78 24.37 12.31
CA LEU A 261 -1.74 25.77 11.87
C LEU A 261 -2.62 26.69 12.73
N LEU A 262 -3.56 26.14 13.52
CA LEU A 262 -4.34 26.97 14.42
C LEU A 262 -3.50 27.44 15.60
N ASN A 263 -3.62 28.72 15.95
CA ASN A 263 -2.91 29.31 17.09
C ASN A 263 -3.20 28.59 18.42
N ILE A 264 -4.42 28.08 18.63
CA ILE A 264 -4.77 27.32 19.85
C ILE A 264 -3.97 26.01 19.99
N PHE A 265 -3.42 25.51 18.88
CA PHE A 265 -2.62 24.31 18.75
C PHE A 265 -1.17 24.62 18.40
N SER A 266 -0.71 25.85 18.66
CA SER A 266 0.71 26.19 18.54
C SER A 266 1.55 25.31 19.46
N LYS A 267 2.83 25.20 19.12
CA LYS A 267 3.80 24.57 20.02
C LYS A 267 3.86 25.31 21.35
N ASP A 268 4.01 24.57 22.42
CA ASP A 268 4.40 25.11 23.73
C ASP A 268 5.92 25.41 23.78
N GLU A 269 6.39 25.83 24.96
CA GLU A 269 7.80 26.16 25.22
C GLU A 269 8.75 24.96 24.99
N ASP A 270 8.25 23.73 25.19
CA ASP A 270 8.98 22.48 24.94
C ASP A 270 8.93 22.05 23.46
N GLY A 271 8.33 22.86 22.59
CA GLY A 271 8.18 22.58 21.16
C GLY A 271 7.12 21.52 20.84
N CYS A 272 6.25 21.22 21.79
CA CYS A 272 5.27 20.14 21.77
C CYS A 272 3.86 20.62 21.41
N TYR A 273 3.05 19.75 20.82
CA TYR A 273 1.66 20.06 20.43
C TYR A 273 0.65 19.65 21.52
N LYS A 274 0.95 19.96 22.79
CA LYS A 274 0.22 19.48 23.98
C LYS A 274 -1.30 19.59 23.87
N LYS A 275 -1.81 20.80 23.58
CA LYS A 275 -3.26 21.07 23.43
C LYS A 275 -3.91 20.26 22.29
N LEU A 276 -3.22 20.12 21.15
CA LEU A 276 -3.72 19.33 20.03
C LEU A 276 -3.80 17.85 20.40
N VAL A 277 -2.78 17.32 21.06
CA VAL A 277 -2.77 15.92 21.48
C VAL A 277 -3.85 15.65 22.53
N HIS A 278 -4.01 16.52 23.52
CA HIS A 278 -5.08 16.42 24.51
C HIS A 278 -6.46 16.34 23.85
N TYR A 279 -6.71 17.19 22.86
CA TYR A 279 -7.94 17.17 22.08
C TYR A 279 -8.12 15.86 21.29
N LEU A 280 -7.10 15.42 20.58
CA LEU A 280 -7.14 14.19 19.76
C LEU A 280 -7.23 12.91 20.61
N LEU A 281 -6.73 12.92 21.84
CA LEU A 281 -6.91 11.83 22.80
C LEU A 281 -8.22 11.92 23.59
N GLY A 282 -8.98 12.99 23.35
CA GLY A 282 -10.34 13.15 23.85
C GLY A 282 -10.47 13.74 25.24
N GLN A 283 -9.39 14.28 25.81
CA GLN A 283 -9.35 14.86 27.15
C GLN A 283 -10.13 16.17 27.26
N GLU A 284 -9.90 17.11 26.34
CA GLU A 284 -10.49 18.44 26.38
C GLU A 284 -10.85 18.92 24.97
N ILE A 285 -11.92 19.71 24.83
CA ILE A 285 -12.27 20.39 23.59
C ILE A 285 -12.10 21.89 23.81
N PRO A 286 -11.11 22.55 23.17
CA PRO A 286 -10.96 24.00 23.26
C PRO A 286 -12.22 24.76 22.82
N ASP A 287 -12.55 25.83 23.53
CA ASP A 287 -13.76 26.63 23.31
C ASP A 287 -13.86 27.16 21.87
N GLU A 288 -12.72 27.54 21.28
CA GLU A 288 -12.63 28.09 19.93
C GLU A 288 -13.10 27.10 18.86
N ILE A 289 -12.95 25.79 19.09
CA ILE A 289 -13.36 24.75 18.14
C ILE A 289 -14.64 24.02 18.55
N GLN A 290 -15.12 24.21 19.77
CA GLN A 290 -16.26 23.49 20.33
C GLN A 290 -17.52 23.61 19.46
N LYS A 291 -17.85 24.85 19.03
CA LYS A 291 -18.99 25.10 18.15
C LYS A 291 -18.64 24.85 16.67
N PRO A 292 -17.52 25.34 16.12
CA PRO A 292 -17.19 25.15 14.71
C PRO A 292 -17.05 23.68 14.30
N TRP A 293 -16.50 22.83 15.17
CA TRP A 293 -16.16 21.43 14.83
C TRP A 293 -17.06 20.40 15.49
N ARG A 294 -18.25 20.81 15.93
CA ARG A 294 -19.22 19.96 16.64
C ARG A 294 -19.46 18.60 15.97
N SER A 295 -19.52 18.57 14.63
CA SER A 295 -19.74 17.35 13.82
C SER A 295 -18.49 16.48 13.62
N PHE A 296 -17.30 16.97 13.98
CA PHE A 296 -16.02 16.33 13.69
C PHE A 296 -15.33 15.75 14.92
N HIS A 297 -15.62 16.25 16.12
CA HIS A 297 -14.91 15.85 17.36
C HIS A 297 -14.78 14.34 17.53
N GLY A 298 -15.89 13.59 17.40
CA GLY A 298 -15.86 12.13 17.57
C GLY A 298 -14.95 11.42 16.57
N GLN A 299 -14.88 11.91 15.33
CA GLN A 299 -14.06 11.31 14.28
C GLN A 299 -12.58 11.69 14.42
N LEU A 300 -12.29 12.93 14.82
CA LEU A 300 -10.93 13.42 15.06
C LEU A 300 -10.28 12.70 16.25
N LYS A 301 -11.04 12.38 17.29
CA LYS A 301 -10.55 11.60 18.45
C LYS A 301 -10.09 10.17 18.07
N GLY A 302 -10.58 9.62 16.96
CA GLY A 302 -10.17 8.31 16.44
C GLY A 302 -8.97 8.35 15.49
N LEU A 303 -8.35 9.51 15.28
CA LEU A 303 -7.28 9.69 14.29
C LEU A 303 -5.98 9.01 14.74
N GLN A 304 -5.57 9.21 15.99
CA GLN A 304 -4.35 8.64 16.55
C GLN A 304 -4.34 7.11 16.42
N LYS A 305 -5.39 6.44 16.92
CA LYS A 305 -5.51 4.98 16.89
C LYS A 305 -5.51 4.43 15.47
N GLY A 306 -6.29 5.01 14.55
CA GLY A 306 -6.36 4.50 13.19
C GLY A 306 -5.05 4.66 12.41
N MET A 307 -4.34 5.79 12.58
CA MET A 307 -3.02 5.96 11.99
C MET A 307 -2.01 4.97 12.55
N TYR A 308 -2.02 4.74 13.87
CA TYR A 308 -1.15 3.75 14.51
C TYR A 308 -1.41 2.34 13.97
N GLU A 309 -2.67 1.89 13.92
CA GLU A 309 -3.04 0.58 13.38
C GLU A 309 -2.63 0.44 11.91
N ALA A 310 -2.79 1.49 11.10
CA ALA A 310 -2.37 1.48 9.70
C ALA A 310 -0.85 1.41 9.54
N LEU A 311 -0.07 2.14 10.35
CA LEU A 311 1.39 2.07 10.34
C LEU A 311 1.89 0.68 10.77
N GLU A 312 1.30 0.08 11.81
CA GLU A 312 1.65 -1.27 12.25
C GLU A 312 1.32 -2.32 11.18
N TRP A 313 0.16 -2.20 10.52
CA TRP A 313 -0.21 -3.07 9.41
C TRP A 313 0.81 -3.00 8.27
N ILE A 314 1.22 -1.79 7.87
CA ILE A 314 2.20 -1.58 6.79
C ILE A 314 3.57 -2.13 7.20
N SER A 315 4.00 -1.90 8.44
CA SER A 315 5.24 -2.46 8.97
C SER A 315 5.26 -3.98 8.87
N GLU A 316 4.16 -4.63 9.25
CA GLU A 316 4.04 -6.08 9.12
C GLU A 316 4.08 -6.53 7.64
N ASP A 317 3.34 -5.90 6.72
CA ASP A 317 3.39 -6.31 5.30
C ASP A 317 4.79 -6.20 4.69
N ILE A 318 5.55 -5.16 5.05
CA ILE A 318 6.93 -4.94 4.59
C ILE A 318 7.92 -5.94 5.21
N SER A 319 7.60 -6.54 6.37
CA SER A 319 8.45 -7.57 6.98
C SER A 319 8.34 -8.91 6.26
N TYR A 320 7.17 -9.22 5.68
CA TYR A 320 6.94 -10.44 4.91
C TYR A 320 7.62 -10.42 3.54
N PHE A 321 7.51 -9.30 2.81
CA PHE A 321 7.74 -9.28 1.37
C PHE A 321 8.89 -8.36 0.97
N GLN A 322 9.71 -8.84 0.04
CA GLN A 322 10.75 -8.04 -0.58
C GLN A 322 10.10 -6.95 -1.41
N THR A 323 10.69 -5.76 -1.31
CA THR A 323 10.27 -4.57 -2.03
C THR A 323 11.30 -4.37 -3.13
N ASP A 324 10.84 -4.39 -4.38
CA ASP A 324 11.73 -4.25 -5.53
C ASP A 324 12.33 -2.85 -5.47
N LYS A 325 13.62 -2.76 -5.13
CA LYS A 325 14.36 -1.50 -5.22
C LYS A 325 14.44 -1.17 -6.71
N THR A 326 13.72 -0.14 -7.15
CA THR A 326 14.07 0.53 -8.40
C THR A 326 15.29 1.38 -8.12
N ASP A 327 16.35 1.22 -8.90
CA ASP A 327 17.58 2.00 -8.80
C ASP A 327 17.26 3.51 -8.67
N ASP A 328 18.03 4.21 -7.84
CA ASP A 328 17.79 5.58 -7.35
C ASP A 328 17.84 6.68 -8.45
N ASP A 329 17.82 6.33 -9.75
CA ASP A 329 18.08 7.24 -10.88
C ASP A 329 16.85 7.93 -11.49
N GLU A 330 15.64 7.78 -10.94
CA GLU A 330 14.43 8.51 -11.38
C GLU A 330 13.95 9.55 -10.35
N GLU A 331 14.78 10.56 -10.07
CA GLU A 331 14.56 11.57 -9.03
C GLU A 331 13.26 12.39 -9.19
N GLU A 332 12.73 12.56 -10.40
CA GLU A 332 11.66 13.54 -10.65
C GLU A 332 10.22 12.98 -10.63
N LYS A 333 10.01 11.68 -10.94
CA LYS A 333 8.71 11.02 -10.79
C LYS A 333 8.45 10.49 -9.36
N SER A 334 9.50 10.46 -8.54
CA SER A 334 9.61 9.69 -7.28
C SER A 334 8.78 10.19 -6.08
N LYS A 335 8.26 11.44 -6.09
CA LYS A 335 7.58 11.98 -4.89
C LYS A 335 6.14 11.50 -4.71
N ILE A 336 5.44 11.12 -5.79
CA ILE A 336 4.00 10.81 -5.75
C ILE A 336 3.74 9.36 -5.32
N GLU A 337 4.67 8.45 -5.58
CA GLU A 337 4.55 7.00 -5.31
C GLU A 337 5.75 6.46 -4.50
N GLU A 338 6.35 7.28 -3.61
CA GLU A 338 7.48 6.89 -2.74
C GLU A 338 7.21 5.58 -1.96
N HIS A 339 5.95 5.34 -1.58
CA HIS A 339 5.53 4.12 -0.89
C HIS A 339 5.61 2.84 -1.76
N LEU A 340 5.59 2.96 -3.09
CA LEU A 340 5.73 1.81 -3.99
C LEU A 340 7.21 1.46 -4.23
N HIS A 341 8.06 2.47 -4.40
CA HIS A 341 9.47 2.29 -4.76
C HIS A 341 10.39 2.14 -3.55
N ASN A 342 10.10 2.88 -2.47
CA ASN A 342 10.87 2.81 -1.23
C ASN A 342 9.95 2.80 0.01
N PRO A 343 9.15 1.74 0.18
CA PRO A 343 8.17 1.61 1.26
C PRO A 343 8.77 1.74 2.66
N ARG A 344 10.02 1.30 2.87
CA ARG A 344 10.71 1.44 4.17
C ARG A 344 11.05 2.89 4.47
N LYS A 345 11.62 3.62 3.50
CA LYS A 345 11.90 5.05 3.64
C LYS A 345 10.62 5.84 3.84
N TRP A 346 9.58 5.53 3.07
CA TRP A 346 8.24 6.10 3.24
C TRP A 346 7.70 5.85 4.65
N LEU A 347 7.75 4.60 5.14
CA LEU A 347 7.27 4.24 6.48
C LEU A 347 8.00 5.04 7.55
N THR A 348 9.34 5.06 7.53
CA THR A 348 10.15 5.82 8.49
C THR A 348 9.81 7.31 8.48
N LYS A 349 9.65 7.90 7.29
CA LYS A 349 9.29 9.32 7.14
C LYS A 349 7.90 9.63 7.70
N LYS A 350 6.89 8.83 7.37
CA LYS A 350 5.52 9.04 7.84
C LYS A 350 5.36 8.73 9.33
N ALA A 351 6.02 7.68 9.81
CA ALA A 351 6.14 7.38 11.23
C ALA A 351 6.76 8.54 12.02
N SER A 352 7.81 9.16 11.48
CA SER A 352 8.42 10.35 12.09
C SER A 352 7.47 11.55 12.12
N VAL A 353 6.68 11.77 11.06
CA VAL A 353 5.64 12.81 11.05
C VAL A 353 4.59 12.55 12.12
N TYR A 354 4.08 11.31 12.20
CA TYR A 354 3.13 10.89 13.23
C TYR A 354 3.72 11.11 14.63
N ALA A 355 4.92 10.58 14.89
CA ALA A 355 5.60 10.72 16.17
C ALA A 355 5.85 12.18 16.55
N ARG A 356 6.17 13.07 15.61
CA ARG A 356 6.36 14.50 15.91
C ARG A 356 5.13 15.17 16.53
N PHE A 357 3.92 14.74 16.18
CA PHE A 357 2.70 15.30 16.78
C PHE A 357 2.40 14.68 18.14
N PHE A 358 2.66 13.38 18.28
CA PHE A 358 2.22 12.63 19.45
C PHE A 358 3.32 12.35 20.49
N ALA A 359 4.60 12.53 20.18
CA ALA A 359 5.72 12.30 21.09
C ALA A 359 6.12 13.61 21.79
N CYS A 360 5.23 14.10 22.65
CA CYS A 360 5.56 15.15 23.61
C CYS A 360 6.32 14.53 24.80
N ASP A 361 7.06 15.33 25.56
CA ASP A 361 7.72 14.86 26.78
C ASP A 361 6.70 14.80 27.93
N PHE A 362 5.89 13.75 27.95
CA PHE A 362 4.76 13.68 28.88
C PHE A 362 5.17 13.40 30.32
N ALA A 363 6.47 13.16 30.59
CA ALA A 363 6.98 13.09 31.96
C ALA A 363 6.69 14.38 32.76
N LYS A 364 6.65 15.55 32.09
CA LYS A 364 6.23 16.83 32.70
C LYS A 364 4.70 17.02 32.74
N LEU A 365 3.94 16.17 32.06
CA LEU A 365 2.48 16.21 32.00
C LEU A 365 1.84 15.36 33.11
N GLU A 366 2.52 14.29 33.52
CA GLU A 366 2.10 13.47 34.66
C GLU A 366 2.09 14.26 35.98
N GLU A 367 2.91 15.30 36.14
CA GLU A 367 2.89 16.18 37.32
C GLU A 367 1.61 17.04 37.41
N ASP A 368 0.96 17.33 36.27
CA ASP A 368 -0.26 18.16 36.18
C ASP A 368 -1.56 17.34 36.01
N LEU A 369 -1.49 16.00 35.91
CA LEU A 369 -2.65 15.16 35.58
C LEU A 369 -3.35 14.60 36.84
N PRO A 370 -4.70 14.66 36.92
CA PRO A 370 -5.46 13.95 37.95
C PRO A 370 -5.17 12.44 37.92
N GLN A 371 -5.15 11.78 39.09
CA GLN A 371 -4.85 10.34 39.26
C GLN A 371 -5.65 9.39 38.32
N GLU A 372 -6.80 9.84 37.83
CA GLU A 372 -7.66 9.12 36.88
C GLU A 372 -7.02 8.91 35.48
N PHE A 373 -5.93 9.62 35.14
CA PHE A 373 -5.24 9.54 33.84
C PHE A 373 -3.90 8.77 33.84
N SER A 374 -3.59 8.05 34.92
CA SER A 374 -2.45 7.10 35.02
C SER A 374 -2.42 6.00 33.93
N SER A 375 -3.52 5.85 33.18
CA SER A 375 -3.66 4.96 32.01
C SER A 375 -2.88 5.40 30.76
N LEU A 376 -2.31 6.61 30.73
CA LEU A 376 -1.62 7.19 29.56
C LEU A 376 -0.13 6.83 29.48
N SER A 377 0.50 6.41 30.58
CA SER A 377 1.93 6.06 30.64
C SER A 377 2.39 5.05 29.56
N PRO A 378 1.63 3.97 29.25
CA PRO A 378 2.00 3.05 28.16
C PRO A 378 1.93 3.68 26.77
N LEU A 379 0.90 4.48 26.49
CA LEU A 379 0.73 5.15 25.20
C LEU A 379 1.82 6.20 24.98
N VAL A 380 2.08 7.03 25.99
CA VAL A 380 3.16 8.02 26.02
C VAL A 380 4.51 7.38 25.68
N ARG A 381 4.85 6.32 26.41
CA ARG A 381 6.09 5.58 26.19
C ARG A 381 6.17 5.05 24.76
N ARG A 382 5.08 4.46 24.24
CA ARG A 382 5.04 3.99 22.83
C ARG A 382 5.33 5.11 21.85
N LEU A 383 4.78 6.30 22.08
CA LEU A 383 4.97 7.45 21.21
C LEU A 383 6.42 7.95 21.25
N GLN A 384 7.05 7.98 22.42
CA GLN A 384 8.49 8.26 22.57
C GLN A 384 9.36 7.22 21.86
N ILE A 385 9.06 5.94 22.04
CA ILE A 385 9.72 4.84 21.32
C ILE A 385 9.55 5.00 19.80
N TYR A 386 8.35 5.36 19.35
CA TYR A 386 8.05 5.65 17.93
C TYR A 386 8.95 6.75 17.37
N LYS A 387 9.13 7.85 18.12
CA LYS A 387 10.00 8.99 17.76
C LYS A 387 11.46 8.57 17.55
N LEU A 388 11.95 7.66 18.38
CA LEU A 388 13.32 7.15 18.30
C LEU A 388 13.52 6.10 17.20
N GLY A 389 12.46 5.64 16.55
CA GLY A 389 12.52 4.62 15.51
C GLY A 389 12.21 3.20 16.00
N GLY A 390 11.74 3.04 17.25
CA GLY A 390 11.43 1.75 17.87
C GLY A 390 9.98 1.31 17.78
N GLY A 391 9.16 2.04 17.03
CA GLY A 391 7.70 1.87 17.01
C GLY A 391 7.21 0.51 16.49
N ASN A 392 7.98 -0.10 15.58
CA ASN A 392 7.70 -1.41 15.00
C ASN A 392 8.98 -2.10 14.53
N VAL A 393 8.88 -3.41 14.27
CA VAL A 393 9.99 -4.26 13.86
C VAL A 393 10.72 -3.73 12.62
N THR A 394 10.01 -3.26 11.60
CA THR A 394 10.63 -2.79 10.35
C THR A 394 11.46 -1.53 10.59
N MET A 395 10.99 -0.60 11.42
CA MET A 395 11.74 0.61 11.79
C MET A 395 12.93 0.30 12.71
N ILE A 396 12.78 -0.65 13.64
CA ILE A 396 13.89 -1.11 14.49
C ILE A 396 15.01 -1.70 13.61
N LEU A 397 14.68 -2.61 12.69
CA LEU A 397 15.66 -3.21 11.79
C LEU A 397 16.26 -2.20 10.81
N SER A 398 15.54 -1.12 10.48
CA SER A 398 16.08 -0.05 9.61
C SER A 398 17.31 0.65 10.22
N GLN A 399 17.49 0.60 11.55
CA GLN A 399 18.69 1.14 12.22
C GLN A 399 19.98 0.42 11.77
N LEU A 400 19.89 -0.84 11.32
CA LEU A 400 21.03 -1.62 10.79
C LEU A 400 21.50 -1.14 9.41
N SER A 401 20.70 -0.28 8.77
CA SER A 401 21.02 0.35 7.50
C SER A 401 21.48 1.81 7.66
N ASP A 402 21.53 2.35 8.89
CA ASP A 402 22.04 3.70 9.13
C ASP A 402 23.54 3.75 8.82
N GLN A 403 23.95 4.76 8.05
CA GLN A 403 25.36 5.01 7.74
C GLN A 403 26.15 5.41 8.99
N LYS A 404 25.48 5.99 9.99
CA LYS A 404 26.08 6.45 11.25
C LYS A 404 25.75 5.47 12.37
N ILE A 405 26.55 4.41 12.48
CA ILE A 405 26.39 3.35 13.49
C ILE A 405 26.24 3.91 14.91
N ALA A 406 27.07 4.90 15.30
CA ALA A 406 26.99 5.51 16.64
C ALA A 406 25.61 6.10 16.97
N ARG A 407 24.93 6.68 15.97
CA ARG A 407 23.57 7.23 16.13
C ARG A 407 22.54 6.12 16.30
N ALA A 408 22.66 5.05 15.53
CA ALA A 408 21.79 3.88 15.66
C ALA A 408 21.93 3.23 17.05
N VAL A 409 23.16 3.09 17.55
CA VAL A 409 23.46 2.59 18.90
C VAL A 409 22.79 3.47 19.96
N GLN A 410 23.03 4.79 19.93
CA GLN A 410 22.44 5.72 20.89
C GLN A 410 20.90 5.62 20.94
N LYS A 411 20.25 5.61 19.78
CA LYS A 411 18.78 5.50 19.69
C LYS A 411 18.27 4.19 20.28
N LEU A 412 18.92 3.06 19.96
CA LEU A 412 18.52 1.74 20.47
C LEU A 412 18.72 1.65 21.99
N GLU A 413 19.80 2.19 22.53
CA GLU A 413 20.05 2.27 23.97
C GLU A 413 19.02 3.14 24.70
N GLU A 414 18.64 4.27 24.09
CA GLU A 414 17.60 5.16 24.60
C GLU A 414 16.23 4.47 24.58
N ILE A 415 15.85 3.82 23.47
CA ILE A 415 14.62 3.03 23.36
C ILE A 415 14.56 1.96 24.46
N ILE A 416 15.63 1.17 24.63
CA ILE A 416 15.69 0.13 25.66
C ILE A 416 15.52 0.73 27.06
N SER A 417 16.08 1.93 27.30
CA SER A 417 16.00 2.62 28.58
C SER A 417 14.59 3.17 28.90
N LEU A 418 13.73 3.33 27.90
CA LEU A 418 12.32 3.71 28.11
C LEU A 418 11.45 2.55 28.63
N TYR A 419 11.94 1.30 28.56
CA TYR A 419 11.30 0.16 29.22
C TYR A 419 11.80 0.02 30.65
N SER A 420 10.98 -0.53 31.56
CA SER A 420 11.45 -0.75 32.93
C SER A 420 12.64 -1.73 32.98
N GLU A 421 13.50 -1.58 33.99
CA GLU A 421 14.63 -2.47 34.24
C GLU A 421 14.20 -3.94 34.47
N ASN A 422 12.92 -4.15 34.83
CA ASN A 422 12.32 -5.47 34.99
C ASN A 422 11.04 -5.66 34.15
N PRO A 423 11.18 -5.95 32.84
CA PRO A 423 10.04 -6.18 31.94
C PRO A 423 9.14 -7.35 32.32
N GLN A 424 9.61 -8.28 33.18
CA GLN A 424 8.80 -9.40 33.67
C GLN A 424 7.73 -8.92 34.67
N LYS A 425 8.03 -7.90 35.47
CA LYS A 425 7.08 -7.31 36.44
C LYS A 425 6.08 -6.38 35.77
N GLU A 426 6.47 -5.71 34.69
CA GLU A 426 5.70 -4.63 34.08
C GLU A 426 4.50 -5.10 33.22
N LYS A 427 4.27 -6.41 33.04
CA LYS A 427 3.18 -6.95 32.20
C LYS A 427 3.02 -6.22 30.85
N LEU A 428 4.14 -5.96 30.15
CA LEU A 428 4.14 -5.34 28.82
C LEU A 428 3.11 -6.00 27.88
N GLU A 429 2.40 -5.22 27.06
CA GLU A 429 1.59 -5.77 25.98
C GLU A 429 2.47 -6.50 24.95
N LEU A 430 1.87 -7.41 24.18
CA LEU A 430 2.58 -8.26 23.23
C LEU A 430 3.51 -7.47 22.29
N THR A 431 2.97 -6.42 21.66
CA THR A 431 3.71 -5.59 20.69
C THR A 431 4.91 -4.90 21.32
N ASP A 432 4.75 -4.39 22.55
CA ASP A 432 5.84 -3.75 23.29
C ASP A 432 6.95 -4.73 23.62
N LEU A 433 6.59 -5.97 23.99
CA LEU A 433 7.56 -7.04 24.27
C LEU A 433 8.30 -7.48 23.00
N ILE A 434 7.59 -7.60 21.88
CA ILE A 434 8.19 -7.91 20.57
C ILE A 434 9.21 -6.82 20.20
N ASN A 435 8.81 -5.55 20.27
CA ASN A 435 9.68 -4.43 19.93
C ASN A 435 10.89 -4.35 20.87
N TYR A 436 10.70 -4.57 22.17
CA TYR A 436 11.78 -4.63 23.16
C TYR A 436 12.82 -5.70 22.79
N ILE A 437 12.38 -6.95 22.58
CA ILE A 437 13.30 -8.05 22.21
C ILE A 437 14.00 -7.76 20.87
N MET A 438 13.26 -7.23 19.89
CA MET A 438 13.83 -6.87 18.59
C MET A 438 14.89 -5.75 18.71
N CYS A 439 14.72 -4.79 19.62
CA CYS A 439 15.73 -3.76 19.90
C CYS A 439 17.02 -4.38 20.44
N HIS A 440 16.94 -5.38 21.34
CA HIS A 440 18.14 -6.08 21.84
C HIS A 440 18.86 -6.86 20.74
N ILE A 441 18.13 -7.59 19.89
CA ILE A 441 18.72 -8.30 18.74
C ILE A 441 19.43 -7.31 17.81
N THR A 442 18.75 -6.19 17.51
CA THR A 442 19.26 -5.16 16.60
C THR A 442 20.48 -4.45 17.20
N LEU A 443 20.44 -4.10 18.48
CA LEU A 443 21.56 -3.48 19.19
C LEU A 443 22.77 -4.42 19.22
N ASN A 444 22.57 -5.72 19.42
CA ASN A 444 23.65 -6.69 19.38
C ASN A 444 24.35 -6.76 18.01
N CYS A 445 23.63 -6.53 16.91
CA CYS A 445 24.22 -6.48 15.58
C CYS A 445 25.12 -5.26 15.35
N VAL A 446 24.90 -4.14 16.04
CA VAL A 446 25.67 -2.88 15.86
C VAL A 446 26.63 -2.55 16.99
N ALA A 447 26.34 -3.01 18.22
CA ALA A 447 27.13 -2.80 19.42
C ALA A 447 26.97 -4.01 20.38
N PRO A 448 27.59 -5.16 20.07
CA PRO A 448 27.46 -6.39 20.88
C PRO A 448 27.97 -6.26 22.32
N GLY A 449 28.78 -5.25 22.63
CA GLY A 449 29.29 -4.96 23.97
C GLY A 449 28.52 -3.87 24.73
N SER A 450 27.36 -3.43 24.25
CA SER A 450 26.61 -2.36 24.91
C SER A 450 26.17 -2.79 26.32
N PRO A 451 26.33 -1.91 27.34
CA PRO A 451 25.91 -2.21 28.71
C PRO A 451 24.38 -2.31 28.85
N LYS A 452 23.63 -1.87 27.85
CA LYS A 452 22.16 -1.94 27.82
C LYS A 452 21.63 -3.28 27.36
N LEU A 453 22.47 -4.15 26.78
CA LEU A 453 22.07 -5.49 26.35
C LEU A 453 21.75 -6.37 27.56
N VAL A 454 20.67 -7.14 27.45
CA VAL A 454 20.39 -8.22 28.41
C VAL A 454 20.88 -9.56 27.88
N ASP A 455 21.13 -10.50 28.79
CA ASP A 455 21.58 -11.84 28.44
C ASP A 455 20.58 -12.57 27.52
N TYR A 456 21.13 -13.39 26.62
CA TYR A 456 20.37 -14.18 25.66
C TYR A 456 19.33 -15.10 26.32
N ARG A 457 19.63 -15.69 27.49
CA ARG A 457 18.67 -16.52 28.23
C ARG A 457 17.51 -15.70 28.74
N LYS A 458 17.76 -14.48 29.22
CA LYS A 458 16.70 -13.56 29.66
C LYS A 458 15.75 -13.18 28.51
N LEU A 459 16.28 -12.99 27.29
CA LEU A 459 15.45 -12.76 26.10
C LEU A 459 14.60 -13.99 25.74
N ARG A 460 15.18 -15.20 25.80
CA ARG A 460 14.44 -16.46 25.63
C ARG A 460 13.30 -16.57 26.64
N ASP A 461 13.58 -16.36 27.93
CA ASP A 461 12.57 -16.44 29.00
C ASP A 461 11.44 -15.42 28.81
N LEU A 462 11.77 -14.19 28.43
CA LEU A 462 10.80 -13.16 28.09
C LEU A 462 9.90 -13.59 26.93
N SER A 463 10.48 -14.18 25.87
CA SER A 463 9.73 -14.62 24.68
C SER A 463 8.77 -15.79 24.95
N LEU A 464 8.97 -16.58 26.01
CA LEU A 464 8.02 -17.64 26.40
C LEU A 464 6.63 -17.09 26.72
N ARG A 465 6.51 -15.80 27.05
CA ARG A 465 5.21 -15.14 27.24
C ARG A 465 4.34 -15.18 25.99
N PHE A 466 4.93 -15.22 24.80
CA PHE A 466 4.21 -15.31 23.53
C PHE A 466 3.31 -16.55 23.46
N GLN A 467 3.68 -17.63 24.15
CA GLN A 467 2.92 -18.89 24.16
C GLN A 467 1.74 -18.87 25.12
N LYS A 468 1.73 -17.96 26.10
CA LYS A 468 0.65 -17.84 27.09
C LYS A 468 -0.55 -17.07 26.55
N GLU A 469 -0.41 -16.42 25.40
CA GLU A 469 -1.52 -15.77 24.74
C GLU A 469 -2.40 -16.81 24.06
N LYS A 470 -3.72 -16.65 24.19
CA LYS A 470 -4.72 -17.68 23.85
C LYS A 470 -4.59 -18.23 22.44
N GLU A 471 -4.00 -17.48 21.52
CA GLU A 471 -3.58 -17.97 20.21
C GLU A 471 -2.29 -17.23 19.80
N LEU A 472 -1.18 -17.96 19.60
CA LEU A 472 0.08 -17.43 19.06
C LEU A 472 -0.12 -17.03 17.58
N ASN A 473 -0.93 -16.00 17.30
CA ASN A 473 -1.31 -15.57 15.96
C ASN A 473 -0.53 -14.33 15.49
N ASN A 474 0.62 -14.04 16.09
CA ASN A 474 1.45 -12.89 15.75
C ASN A 474 2.72 -13.31 15.01
N SER A 475 2.86 -12.83 13.78
CA SER A 475 3.95 -13.15 12.86
C SER A 475 5.34 -12.82 13.44
N ASN A 476 5.49 -11.62 14.02
CA ASN A 476 6.73 -11.17 14.64
C ASN A 476 7.07 -11.96 15.90
N ALA A 477 6.07 -12.34 16.71
CA ALA A 477 6.28 -13.20 17.87
C ALA A 477 6.80 -14.58 17.46
N CYS A 478 6.18 -15.22 16.48
CA CYS A 478 6.66 -16.51 15.96
C CYS A 478 8.05 -16.38 15.35
N PHE A 479 8.33 -15.30 14.62
CA PHE A 479 9.65 -15.02 14.06
C PHE A 479 10.72 -14.93 15.16
N LEU A 480 10.44 -14.18 16.23
CA LEU A 480 11.33 -14.09 17.39
C LEU A 480 11.53 -15.44 18.09
N LEU A 481 10.49 -16.27 18.23
CA LEU A 481 10.64 -17.63 18.77
C LEU A 481 11.54 -18.48 17.87
N THR A 482 11.40 -18.38 16.55
CA THR A 482 12.26 -19.12 15.62
C THR A 482 13.72 -18.67 15.72
N LEU A 483 13.99 -17.38 15.87
CA LEU A 483 15.35 -16.89 16.12
C LEU A 483 15.85 -17.41 17.48
N LEU A 484 15.17 -17.05 18.57
CA LEU A 484 15.63 -17.29 19.92
C LEU A 484 15.71 -18.79 20.28
N PHE A 485 14.89 -19.66 19.70
CA PHE A 485 14.93 -21.11 19.92
C PHE A 485 15.60 -21.87 18.77
N TRP A 486 16.28 -21.20 17.83
CA TRP A 486 17.11 -21.91 16.87
C TRP A 486 18.23 -22.70 17.58
N PRO A 487 18.58 -23.93 17.14
CA PRO A 487 19.69 -24.71 17.68
C PRO A 487 20.98 -23.91 17.92
N ASP A 488 21.64 -24.19 19.04
CA ASP A 488 22.88 -23.53 19.49
C ASP A 488 23.72 -24.52 20.31
N GLU A 489 24.87 -24.93 19.78
CA GLU A 489 25.68 -26.01 20.37
C GLU A 489 26.23 -25.66 21.77
N ILE A 490 26.47 -24.36 22.05
CA ILE A 490 27.00 -23.91 23.33
C ILE A 490 25.89 -23.58 24.32
N CYS A 491 24.82 -22.94 23.86
CA CYS A 491 23.71 -22.55 24.73
C CYS A 491 22.78 -23.73 25.09
N ASP A 492 22.77 -24.79 24.28
CA ASP A 492 21.84 -25.92 24.39
C ASP A 492 22.59 -27.24 24.67
N LYS A 493 23.34 -27.28 25.78
CA LYS A 493 24.11 -28.46 26.20
C LYS A 493 23.27 -29.71 26.48
N GLU A 494 21.96 -29.57 26.67
CA GLU A 494 20.99 -30.66 26.83
C GLU A 494 19.80 -30.43 25.86
N SER A 495 19.39 -31.48 25.15
CA SER A 495 18.22 -31.42 24.26
C SER A 495 16.93 -31.35 25.08
N SER A 496 16.34 -30.16 25.20
CA SER A 496 15.02 -29.97 25.80
C SER A 496 13.92 -30.28 24.78
N SER A 497 13.05 -31.25 25.08
CA SER A 497 11.84 -31.55 24.28
C SER A 497 10.92 -30.33 24.15
N ASP A 498 10.87 -29.49 25.19
CA ASP A 498 10.07 -28.26 25.20
C ASP A 498 10.57 -27.27 24.14
N LYS A 499 11.89 -27.11 24.01
CA LYS A 499 12.48 -26.23 22.99
C LYS A 499 12.08 -26.64 21.57
N GLU A 500 12.17 -27.93 21.26
CA GLU A 500 11.80 -28.45 19.95
C GLU A 500 10.32 -28.23 19.66
N ALA A 501 9.45 -28.44 20.67
CA ALA A 501 8.02 -28.18 20.56
C ALA A 501 7.70 -26.70 20.30
N ILE A 502 8.40 -25.78 20.97
CA ILE A 502 8.26 -24.33 20.77
C ILE A 502 8.63 -23.95 19.34
N LEU A 503 9.78 -24.43 18.85
CA LEU A 503 10.26 -24.13 17.51
C LEU A 503 9.31 -24.69 16.44
N LYS A 504 8.86 -25.94 16.58
CA LYS A 504 7.89 -26.57 15.66
C LYS A 504 6.56 -25.82 15.62
N THR A 505 6.05 -25.42 16.79
CA THR A 505 4.82 -24.63 16.90
C THR A 505 4.98 -23.27 16.21
N ALA A 506 6.09 -22.56 16.45
CA ALA A 506 6.36 -21.28 15.81
C ALA A 506 6.46 -21.40 14.27
N LEU A 507 7.20 -22.39 13.76
CA LEU A 507 7.37 -22.62 12.32
C LEU A 507 6.05 -22.98 11.63
N THR A 508 5.26 -23.88 12.24
CA THR A 508 3.95 -24.30 11.72
C THR A 508 3.00 -23.11 11.68
N THR A 509 3.00 -22.29 12.73
CA THR A 509 2.14 -21.12 12.82
C THR A 509 2.55 -20.04 11.83
N MET A 510 3.86 -19.75 11.66
CA MET A 510 4.33 -18.83 10.63
C MET A 510 3.92 -19.27 9.23
N LYS A 511 4.01 -20.57 8.92
CA LYS A 511 3.57 -21.09 7.63
C LYS A 511 2.09 -20.82 7.40
N LYS A 512 1.23 -21.09 8.39
CA LYS A 512 -0.21 -20.78 8.33
C LYS A 512 -0.47 -19.27 8.17
N LEU A 513 0.24 -18.42 8.94
CA LEU A 513 0.09 -16.97 8.84
C LEU A 513 0.53 -16.45 7.47
N TYR A 514 1.59 -17.00 6.89
CA TYR A 514 2.03 -16.70 5.53
C TYR A 514 0.98 -17.10 4.49
N GLU A 515 0.42 -18.30 4.58
CA GLU A 515 -0.66 -18.78 3.68
C GLU A 515 -1.89 -17.86 3.76
N ASN A 516 -2.26 -17.42 4.97
CA ASN A 516 -3.34 -16.44 5.16
C ASN A 516 -2.99 -15.06 4.58
N LYS A 517 -1.74 -14.60 4.69
CA LYS A 517 -1.30 -13.28 4.20
C LYS A 517 -1.17 -13.23 2.68
N ILE A 518 -0.67 -14.31 2.05
CA ILE A 518 -0.53 -14.42 0.59
C ILE A 518 -1.86 -14.71 -0.10
N LYS A 519 -2.82 -15.32 0.61
CA LYS A 519 -4.15 -15.67 0.11
C LYS A 519 -4.08 -16.52 -1.16
N ASN A 520 -5.02 -16.40 -2.09
CA ASN A 520 -4.99 -17.10 -3.39
C ASN A 520 -4.10 -16.40 -4.44
N VAL A 521 -3.25 -15.46 -4.03
CA VAL A 521 -2.41 -14.70 -4.95
C VAL A 521 -1.17 -15.51 -5.33
N ALA A 522 -0.89 -15.58 -6.64
CA ALA A 522 0.27 -16.30 -7.16
C ALA A 522 1.59 -15.84 -6.47
N PRO A 523 2.43 -16.77 -5.95
CA PRO A 523 3.63 -16.44 -5.17
C PRO A 523 4.64 -15.53 -5.89
N ARG A 524 4.71 -15.61 -7.23
CA ARG A 524 5.57 -14.75 -8.06
C ARG A 524 5.30 -13.25 -7.87
N LYS A 525 4.12 -12.87 -7.36
CA LYS A 525 3.74 -11.47 -7.14
C LYS A 525 4.33 -10.88 -5.86
N LYS A 526 4.81 -11.68 -4.90
CA LYS A 526 5.47 -11.18 -3.69
C LYS A 526 6.57 -12.15 -3.22
N ARG A 527 7.82 -11.82 -3.55
CA ARG A 527 9.01 -12.53 -3.04
C ARG A 527 9.15 -12.29 -1.53
N LEU A 528 9.57 -13.31 -0.77
CA LEU A 528 9.81 -13.16 0.67
C LEU A 528 11.03 -12.27 0.95
N TYR A 529 10.95 -11.48 2.02
CA TYR A 529 12.11 -10.75 2.54
C TYR A 529 12.88 -11.60 3.56
N THR A 530 14.20 -11.71 3.38
CA THR A 530 15.10 -12.45 4.28
C THR A 530 15.95 -11.45 5.08
N PRO A 531 15.56 -11.07 6.32
CA PRO A 531 16.30 -10.08 7.10
C PRO A 531 17.61 -10.62 7.68
N PHE A 532 17.64 -11.89 8.09
CA PHE A 532 18.78 -12.50 8.78
C PHE A 532 19.20 -13.81 8.11
N PHE A 533 20.51 -14.08 8.19
CA PHE A 533 21.16 -15.33 7.88
C PHE A 533 21.77 -15.91 9.16
N LEU A 534 21.98 -17.22 9.17
CA LEU A 534 22.64 -17.91 10.26
C LEU A 534 24.14 -17.99 9.98
N GLY A 535 24.95 -17.55 10.94
CA GLY A 535 26.41 -17.67 10.92
C GLY A 535 26.93 -18.64 11.98
N ASN A 536 28.25 -18.75 12.08
CA ASN A 536 28.96 -19.68 12.97
C ASN A 536 29.07 -19.21 14.44
N GLY A 537 28.38 -18.12 14.80
CA GLY A 537 28.40 -17.59 16.18
C GLY A 537 27.47 -18.34 17.12
N PHE A 538 27.40 -17.87 18.38
CA PHE A 538 26.53 -18.41 19.43
C PHE A 538 25.63 -17.32 20.01
N GLY A 539 24.51 -17.69 20.61
CA GLY A 539 23.55 -16.76 21.21
C GLY A 539 23.02 -15.76 20.19
N LEU A 540 23.16 -14.46 20.46
CA LEU A 540 22.77 -13.40 19.51
C LEU A 540 23.78 -13.20 18.37
N HIS A 541 25.04 -13.62 18.52
CA HIS A 541 26.08 -13.44 17.51
C HIS A 541 25.90 -14.32 16.27
N LYS A 542 25.02 -15.33 16.34
CA LYS A 542 24.72 -16.20 15.21
C LYS A 542 23.82 -15.56 14.16
N PHE A 543 23.12 -14.47 14.49
CA PHE A 543 22.23 -13.79 13.55
C PHE A 543 23.00 -12.72 12.78
N ILE A 544 23.25 -12.99 11.50
CA ILE A 544 23.91 -12.05 10.59
C ILE A 544 22.83 -11.34 9.77
N HIS A 545 22.68 -10.04 9.96
CA HIS A 545 21.72 -9.26 9.19
C HIS A 545 22.16 -9.14 7.71
N LYS A 546 21.18 -9.13 6.79
CA LYS A 546 21.41 -9.04 5.35
C LYS A 546 22.31 -7.86 4.95
N SER A 547 22.15 -6.70 5.59
CA SER A 547 22.97 -5.51 5.27
C SER A 547 24.46 -5.70 5.53
N THR A 548 24.84 -6.63 6.42
CA THR A 548 26.25 -6.98 6.65
C THR A 548 26.82 -7.71 5.43
N LEU A 549 26.04 -8.60 4.83
CA LEU A 549 26.46 -9.34 3.62
C LEU A 549 26.47 -8.44 2.38
N GLU A 550 25.49 -7.53 2.26
CA GLU A 550 25.42 -6.56 1.15
C GLU A 550 26.60 -5.56 1.16
N LYS A 551 27.30 -5.39 2.28
CA LYS A 551 28.53 -4.56 2.37
C LYS A 551 29.80 -5.33 1.94
N LEU A 552 29.72 -6.66 1.86
CA LEU A 552 30.84 -7.54 1.48
C LEU A 552 30.83 -7.87 -0.02
N SER A 553 29.68 -7.72 -0.68
CA SER A 553 29.49 -7.78 -2.14
C SER A 553 29.80 -6.45 -2.79
#